data_AF-A0A9D8QUL8-F1
#
_entry.id   AF-A0A9D8QUL8-F1
#
_cell.length_a   1.000
_cell.length_b   1.000
_cell.length_c   1.000
_cell.angle_alpha   90.00
_cell.angle_beta   90.00
_cell.angle_gamma   90.00
#
_symmetry.space_group_name_H-M   'P 1'
#
loop_
_entity.id
_entity.type
_entity.pdbx_description
1 polymer ?
#
loop_
_entity_poly.entity_id
_entity_poly.type
_entity_poly.pdbx_seq_one_letter_code
_entity_poly.pdbx_strand_id
1 'polypeptide(L)'
;MTKNFKLTAGLLGLALTAAAAQAGISAGENVTFPLTDTVNLEMIWVEPGTFMMGSPENEVGRDMFIDETLHQVTLTKGYWL
;
A
#
# COMPACT_ATOMS: atom_id res chain seq x y z
N MET A 1 -11.77 -8.69 -58.48
CA MET A 1 -10.31 -8.70 -58.24
C MET A 1 -10.08 -8.91 -56.76
N THR A 2 -10.12 -10.17 -56.37
CA THR A 2 -10.07 -10.68 -55.00
C THR A 2 -8.61 -10.73 -54.55
N LYS A 3 -8.28 -10.20 -53.36
CA LYS A 3 -7.03 -10.57 -52.69
C LYS A 3 -7.34 -10.96 -51.25
N ASN A 4 -7.41 -12.27 -51.08
CA ASN A 4 -7.44 -13.00 -49.83
C ASN A 4 -6.17 -12.67 -49.03
N PHE A 5 -6.31 -12.08 -47.85
CA PHE A 5 -5.23 -12.03 -46.88
C PHE A 5 -5.44 -13.12 -45.85
N LYS A 6 -4.44 -14.00 -45.74
CA LYS A 6 -4.49 -15.29 -45.07
C LYS A 6 -4.54 -15.12 -43.55
N LEU A 7 -5.44 -15.85 -42.88
CA LEU A 7 -5.31 -16.17 -41.46
C LEU A 7 -4.07 -17.06 -41.27
N THR A 8 -3.16 -16.64 -40.40
CA THR A 8 -2.13 -17.52 -39.84
C THR A 8 -2.27 -17.49 -38.33
N ALA A 9 -2.41 -18.69 -37.76
CA ALA A 9 -2.49 -18.95 -36.33
C ALA A 9 -1.11 -18.75 -35.68
N GLY A 10 -1.08 -18.29 -34.43
CA GLY A 10 0.12 -18.40 -33.62
C GLY A 10 0.25 -17.34 -32.54
N LEU A 11 -0.24 -17.69 -31.35
CA LEU A 11 0.29 -17.42 -30.00
C LEU A 11 -0.87 -17.16 -29.03
N LEU A 12 -1.16 -18.18 -28.23
CA LEU A 12 -1.73 -18.02 -26.90
C LEU A 12 -0.78 -17.12 -26.09
N GLY A 13 -0.93 -15.81 -26.21
CA GLY A 13 -0.49 -14.89 -25.18
C GLY A 13 -1.62 -14.80 -24.17
N LEU A 14 -1.41 -15.33 -22.98
CA LEU A 14 -2.23 -15.01 -21.81
C LEU A 14 -2.23 -13.48 -21.67
N ALA A 15 -3.25 -12.81 -22.19
CA ALA A 15 -3.57 -11.47 -21.74
C ALA A 15 -4.13 -11.64 -20.34
N LEU A 16 -3.24 -11.59 -19.34
CA LEU A 16 -3.63 -11.33 -17.97
C LEU A 16 -4.22 -9.91 -17.97
N THR A 17 -5.50 -9.79 -18.29
CA THR A 17 -6.23 -8.55 -18.08
C THR A 17 -6.29 -8.36 -16.58
N ALA A 18 -5.36 -7.57 -16.04
CA ALA A 18 -5.51 -6.98 -14.72
C ALA A 18 -6.81 -6.17 -14.75
N ALA A 19 -7.85 -6.72 -14.14
CA ALA A 19 -9.15 -6.10 -14.06
C ALA A 19 -9.04 -4.82 -13.23
N ALA A 20 -9.50 -3.72 -13.83
CA ALA A 20 -9.84 -2.42 -13.26
C ALA A 20 -9.12 -2.03 -11.96
N ALA A 21 -8.11 -1.15 -12.09
CA ALA A 21 -7.77 -0.23 -11.01
C ALA A 21 -9.06 0.55 -10.66
N GLN A 22 -9.62 0.26 -9.49
CA GLN A 22 -10.71 1.03 -8.93
C GLN A 22 -10.25 2.49 -8.90
N ALA A 23 -11.08 3.40 -9.40
CA ALA A 23 -10.75 4.81 -9.43
C ALA A 23 -10.33 5.31 -8.03
N GLY A 24 -9.07 5.70 -7.91
CA GLY A 24 -8.78 7.02 -7.37
C GLY A 24 -7.87 7.15 -6.17
N ILE A 25 -7.10 6.14 -5.76
CA ILE A 25 -6.04 6.34 -4.74
C ILE A 25 -4.82 5.49 -5.09
N SER A 26 -3.70 6.16 -5.39
CA SER A 26 -2.43 5.51 -5.68
C SER A 26 -1.52 5.46 -4.45
N ALA A 27 -0.78 4.36 -4.29
CA ALA A 27 0.32 4.29 -3.34
C ALA A 27 1.32 5.42 -3.64
N GLY A 28 1.67 6.22 -2.64
CA GLY A 28 2.57 7.39 -2.78
C GLY A 28 1.86 8.74 -2.74
N GLU A 29 0.53 8.77 -2.74
CA GLU A 29 -0.25 10.00 -2.81
C GLU A 29 -0.95 10.30 -1.47
N ASN A 30 -0.89 11.57 -1.06
CA ASN A 30 -1.68 12.09 0.06
C ASN A 30 -3.12 12.28 -0.41
N VAL A 31 -4.07 11.82 0.39
CA VAL A 31 -5.47 11.72 -0.01
C VAL A 31 -6.39 12.24 1.07
N THR A 32 -7.49 12.84 0.65
CA THR A 32 -8.55 13.29 1.55
C THR A 32 -9.69 12.30 1.51
N PHE A 33 -9.95 11.62 2.63
CA PHE A 33 -11.05 10.69 2.78
C PHE A 33 -12.26 11.38 3.40
N PRO A 34 -13.39 11.49 2.67
CA PRO A 34 -14.64 11.96 3.25
C PRO A 34 -15.23 10.87 4.15
N LEU A 35 -15.36 11.13 5.44
CA LEU A 35 -16.04 10.23 6.38
C LEU A 35 -17.55 10.48 6.43
N THR A 36 -17.95 11.75 6.30
CA THR A 36 -19.35 12.19 6.24
C THR A 36 -19.47 13.41 5.32
N ASP A 37 -20.68 13.91 5.08
CA ASP A 37 -20.91 15.11 4.25
C ASP A 37 -20.21 16.38 4.78
N THR A 38 -19.69 16.36 6.01
CA THR A 38 -19.07 17.53 6.67
C THR A 38 -17.65 17.26 7.20
N VAL A 39 -17.23 16.00 7.28
CA VAL A 39 -15.94 15.62 7.88
C VAL A 39 -15.07 14.93 6.85
N ASN A 40 -13.91 15.54 6.61
CA ASN A 40 -12.87 15.05 5.72
C ASN A 40 -11.59 14.79 6.53
N LEU A 41 -10.93 13.67 6.26
CA LEU A 41 -9.63 13.33 6.83
C LEU A 41 -8.55 13.43 5.76
N GLU A 42 -7.59 14.31 5.97
CA GLU A 42 -6.36 14.31 5.17
C GLU A 42 -5.44 13.22 5.70
N MET A 43 -5.02 12.31 4.83
CA MET A 43 -4.15 11.21 5.17
C MET A 43 -2.90 11.21 4.29
N ILE A 44 -1.77 10.84 4.89
CA ILE A 44 -0.48 10.75 4.21
C ILE A 44 -0.17 9.30 3.84
N TRP A 45 0.48 9.07 2.70
CA TRP A 45 0.98 7.73 2.37
C TRP A 45 2.26 7.40 3.14
N VAL A 46 2.29 6.24 3.78
CA VAL A 46 3.46 5.65 4.42
C VAL A 46 3.86 4.40 3.65
N GLU A 47 5.08 4.39 3.14
CA GLU A 47 5.62 3.25 2.38
C GLU A 47 5.84 2.01 3.27
N PRO A 48 5.81 0.79 2.68
CA PRO A 48 6.26 -0.40 3.40
C PRO A 48 7.69 -0.21 3.93
N GLY A 49 7.93 -0.66 5.15
CA GLY A 49 9.22 -0.43 5.79
C GLY A 49 9.41 -1.24 7.05
N THR A 50 10.63 -1.16 7.57
CA THR A 50 11.04 -1.82 8.80
C THR A 50 11.52 -0.77 9.79
N PHE A 51 11.00 -0.82 11.01
CA PHE A 51 11.37 0.10 12.08
C PHE A 51 11.47 -0.64 13.42
N MET A 52 12.14 -0.03 14.39
CA MET A 52 12.16 -0.52 15.77
C MET A 52 10.99 0.12 16.52
N MET A 53 10.13 -0.71 17.09
CA MET A 53 9.00 -0.27 17.91
C MET A 53 9.30 -0.52 19.39
N GLY A 54 8.94 0.44 20.23
CA GLY A 54 9.17 0.41 21.67
C GLY A 54 10.39 1.24 22.11
N SER A 55 10.56 1.39 23.42
CA SER A 55 11.70 2.04 24.05
C SER A 55 12.84 1.07 24.36
N PRO A 56 14.12 1.49 24.23
CA PRO A 56 15.26 0.73 24.74
C PRO A 56 15.16 0.53 26.26
N GLU A 57 15.66 -0.60 26.76
CA GLU A 57 15.65 -0.93 28.20
C GLU A 57 16.32 0.13 29.08
N ASN A 58 17.26 0.89 28.52
CA ASN A 58 18.06 1.89 29.22
C ASN A 58 17.55 3.34 29.03
N GLU A 59 16.35 3.55 28.48
CA GLU A 59 15.80 4.89 28.30
C GLU A 59 15.45 5.53 29.66
N VAL A 60 15.99 6.73 29.92
CA VAL A 60 15.73 7.47 31.16
C VAL A 60 14.24 7.87 31.18
N GLY A 61 13.51 7.41 32.20
CA GLY A 61 12.07 7.68 32.32
C GLY A 61 11.19 6.58 31.75
N ARG A 62 11.76 5.47 31.26
CA ARG A 62 11.00 4.26 30.94
C ARG A 62 10.27 3.76 32.18
N ASP A 63 8.95 3.59 32.06
CA ASP A 63 8.14 3.03 33.13
C ASP A 63 8.48 1.53 33.30
N MET A 64 8.97 1.18 34.48
CA MET A 64 9.43 -0.16 34.82
C MET A 64 8.29 -1.13 35.09
N PHE A 65 7.05 -0.64 35.21
CA PHE A 65 5.86 -1.45 35.51
C PHE A 65 5.07 -1.85 34.25
N ILE A 66 5.48 -1.38 33.06
CA ILE A 66 4.89 -1.78 31.77
C ILE A 66 5.83 -2.73 31.03
N ASP A 67 5.25 -3.77 30.42
CA ASP A 67 5.97 -4.76 29.61
C ASP A 67 6.17 -4.25 28.18
N GLU A 68 6.93 -3.16 28.04
CA GLU A 68 7.34 -2.61 26.74
C GLU A 68 8.70 -3.18 26.34
N THR A 69 8.80 -3.80 25.16
CA THR A 69 10.07 -4.32 24.65
C THR A 69 10.40 -3.69 23.30
N LEU A 70 11.67 -3.31 23.10
CA LEU A 70 12.16 -2.87 21.80
C LEU A 70 12.21 -4.06 20.84
N HIS A 71 11.44 -4.03 19.77
CA HIS A 71 11.45 -5.11 18.76
C HIS A 71 11.29 -4.57 17.35
N GLN A 72 11.80 -5.32 16.38
CA GLN A 72 11.77 -4.94 14.98
C GLN A 72 10.42 -5.29 14.36
N VAL A 73 9.74 -4.30 13.80
CA VAL A 73 8.47 -4.46 13.10
C VAL A 73 8.70 -4.22 11.61
N THR A 74 8.19 -5.11 10.77
CA THR A 74 8.20 -4.95 9.31
C THR A 74 6.77 -4.89 8.80
N LEU A 75 6.39 -3.74 8.26
CA LEU A 75 5.12 -3.56 7.55
C LEU A 75 5.38 -3.81 6.07
N THR A 76 4.83 -4.91 5.55
CA THR A 76 5.05 -5.36 4.17
C THR A 76 4.18 -4.64 3.14
N LYS A 77 3.24 -3.82 3.61
CA LYS A 77 2.34 -3.02 2.79
C LYS A 77 2.35 -1.58 3.30
N GLY A 78 2.29 -0.63 2.37
CA GLY A 78 2.09 0.76 2.72
C GLY A 78 0.65 1.00 3.15
N TYR A 79 0.46 2.09 3.87
CA TYR A 79 -0.83 2.47 4.45
C TYR A 79 -0.96 3.99 4.49
N TRP A 80 -2.18 4.45 4.75
CA TRP A 80 -2.47 5.88 4.95
C TRP A 80 -2.61 6.16 6.44
N LEU A 81 -2.03 7.27 6.92
CA LEU A 81 -2.12 7.75 8.31
C LEU A 81 -2.84 9.09 8.38
#